data_AF-A0A250XTV6-F1
#
_entry.id   AF-A0A250XTV6-F1
#
_cell.length_a   1.000
_cell.length_b   1.000
_cell.length_c   1.000
_cell.angle_alpha   90.00
_cell.angle_beta   90.00
_cell.angle_gamma   90.00
#
_symmetry.space_group_name_H-M   'P 1'
#
loop_
_entity.id
_entity.type
_entity.pdbx_description
1 polymer ?
#
loop_
_entity_poly.entity_id
_entity_poly.type
_entity_poly.pdbx_seq_one_letter_code
_entity_poly.pdbx_strand_id
1 'polypeptide(L)'
;MFTCPIYDILRAAGVLLSKQELLEISDICKKANCWLVCDNTYEHFCNFTSLSSLAAIAYVSTTASTAAKNDPAPSIQTAPNDHQAAVEAGSQGHYCVSGEHVVHVFSFSKAYGMMGWRVGYIAYPDPDGRGGALGGNLLKTQDTICICACQVSQHAALGALTGDGSFVRDRVAGLEENRQLIADALMSTLGPENVFGGYAIFFWAKLPAGCKDDVLAVQWLVK
;
A
#
# COMPACT_ATOMS: atom_id res chain seq x y z
N MET A 1 14.36 -6.46 19.68
CA MET A 1 13.56 -5.21 19.67
C MET A 1 14.09 -4.33 18.55
N PHE A 2 13.74 -4.65 17.29
CA PHE A 2 14.01 -3.81 16.13
C PHE A 2 12.81 -3.94 15.19
N THR A 3 12.35 -2.78 14.74
CA THR A 3 11.10 -2.46 14.07
C THR A 3 11.03 -3.01 12.66
N CYS A 4 9.99 -3.78 12.38
CA CYS A 4 9.60 -4.18 11.02
C CYS A 4 8.45 -3.26 10.59
N PRO A 5 8.70 -2.27 9.72
CA PRO A 5 7.62 -1.46 9.20
C PRO A 5 6.98 -2.21 8.01
N ILE A 6 5.65 -2.19 7.99
CA ILE A 6 4.74 -3.11 7.32
C ILE A 6 3.56 -2.25 6.87
N TYR A 7 2.99 -2.42 5.68
CA TYR A 7 2.76 -1.23 4.86
C TYR A 7 1.48 -1.20 3.98
N ASP A 8 0.62 -0.17 4.13
CA ASP A 8 -0.57 0.15 3.28
C ASP A 8 -0.47 1.58 2.68
N ILE A 9 -0.94 1.83 1.44
CA ILE A 9 -0.58 3.03 0.63
C ILE A 9 -1.67 4.11 0.63
N LEU A 10 -1.32 5.34 1.04
CA LEU A 10 -2.14 6.53 0.86
C LEU A 10 -1.96 7.11 -0.55
N ARG A 11 -2.96 6.89 -1.41
CA ARG A 11 -2.96 7.06 -2.88
C ARG A 11 -2.28 8.32 -3.46
N ALA A 12 -2.53 9.52 -2.94
CA ALA A 12 -2.02 10.76 -3.53
C ALA A 12 -0.65 11.18 -2.97
N ALA A 13 -0.43 10.90 -1.68
CA ALA A 13 0.81 11.26 -1.02
C ALA A 13 1.92 10.23 -1.29
N GLY A 14 1.57 9.02 -1.76
CA GLY A 14 2.51 7.91 -1.90
C GLY A 14 3.16 7.60 -0.56
N VAL A 15 2.40 7.69 0.53
CA VAL A 15 2.84 7.43 1.92
C VAL A 15 2.39 6.05 2.33
N LEU A 16 3.18 5.40 3.18
CA LEU A 16 3.03 4.02 3.57
C LEU A 16 2.72 3.94 5.07
N LEU A 17 1.58 3.38 5.45
CA LEU A 17 1.15 3.22 6.84
C LEU A 17 1.86 2.03 7.47
N SER A 18 2.50 2.21 8.62
CA SER A 18 3.11 1.11 9.37
C SER A 18 2.05 0.13 9.92
N LYS A 19 2.46 -1.11 10.25
CA LYS A 19 1.55 -2.11 10.86
C LYS A 19 0.95 -1.61 12.15
N GLN A 20 1.73 -0.88 12.94
CA GLN A 20 1.26 -0.37 14.21
C GLN A 20 0.14 0.65 13.98
N GLU A 21 0.32 1.58 13.04
CA GLU A 21 -0.71 2.54 12.65
C GLU A 21 -1.95 1.83 12.08
N LEU A 22 -1.76 0.83 11.22
CA LEU A 22 -2.88 0.09 10.62
C LEU A 22 -3.69 -0.70 11.67
N LEU A 23 -3.02 -1.29 12.65
CA LEU A 23 -3.67 -1.96 13.79
C LEU A 23 -4.42 -0.95 14.67
N GLU A 24 -3.82 0.20 14.96
CA GLU A 24 -4.47 1.27 15.73
C GLU A 24 -5.72 1.80 15.03
N ILE A 25 -5.65 2.02 13.71
CA ILE A 25 -6.80 2.42 12.90
C ILE A 25 -7.88 1.34 12.94
N SER A 26 -7.52 0.07 12.77
CA SER A 26 -8.46 -1.05 12.87
C SER A 26 -9.15 -1.10 14.24
N ASP A 27 -8.41 -0.89 15.33
CA ASP A 27 -8.96 -0.84 16.68
C ASP A 27 -9.90 0.35 16.90
N ILE A 28 -9.58 1.52 16.35
CA ILE A 28 -10.45 2.70 16.37
C ILE A 28 -11.74 2.43 15.60
N CYS A 29 -11.65 1.89 14.39
CA CYS A 29 -12.80 1.51 13.57
C CYS A 29 -13.69 0.50 14.30
N LYS A 30 -13.10 -0.50 14.94
CA LYS A 30 -13.83 -1.49 15.75
C LYS A 30 -14.57 -0.83 16.92
N LYS A 31 -13.90 0.05 17.68
CA LYS A 31 -14.52 0.78 18.81
C LYS A 31 -15.65 1.71 18.36
N ALA A 32 -15.52 2.31 17.18
CA ALA A 32 -16.52 3.19 16.60
C ALA A 32 -17.66 2.46 15.87
N ASN A 33 -17.60 1.13 15.78
CA ASN A 33 -18.51 0.30 14.99
C ASN A 33 -18.56 0.73 13.50
N CYS A 34 -17.39 1.05 12.94
CA CYS A 34 -17.20 1.45 11.56
C CYS A 34 -16.41 0.39 10.78
N TRP A 35 -16.68 0.32 9.47
CA TRP A 35 -15.90 -0.51 8.54
C TRP A 35 -14.61 0.19 8.12
N LEU A 36 -13.51 -0.56 8.18
CA LEU A 36 -12.23 -0.18 7.60
C LEU A 36 -12.10 -0.79 6.21
N VAL A 37 -12.00 0.05 5.19
CA VAL A 37 -11.78 -0.37 3.80
C VAL A 37 -10.34 -0.04 3.41
N CYS A 38 -9.52 -1.07 3.23
CA CYS A 38 -8.13 -0.98 2.80
C CYS A 38 -8.03 -1.15 1.29
N ASP A 39 -7.52 -0.14 0.58
CA ASP A 39 -7.29 -0.21 -0.87
C ASP A 39 -5.84 -0.61 -1.16
N ASN A 40 -5.63 -1.91 -1.38
CA ASN A 40 -4.33 -2.53 -1.57
C ASN A 40 -3.90 -2.56 -3.05
N THR A 41 -4.44 -1.69 -3.92
CA THR A 41 -4.16 -1.68 -5.37
C THR A 41 -2.66 -1.61 -5.72
N TYR A 42 -1.82 -1.12 -4.81
CA TYR A 42 -0.38 -0.94 -5.00
C TYR A 42 0.50 -1.83 -4.10
N GLU A 43 -0.05 -2.90 -3.52
CA GLU A 43 0.64 -3.80 -2.57
C GLU A 43 2.03 -4.29 -3.06
N HIS A 44 2.16 -4.56 -4.36
CA HIS A 44 3.40 -5.08 -4.94
C HIS A 44 4.50 -4.03 -5.10
N PHE A 45 4.17 -2.74 -4.96
CA PHE A 45 5.11 -1.63 -5.08
C PHE A 45 5.66 -1.20 -3.71
N CYS A 46 5.49 -2.01 -2.67
CA CYS A 46 6.00 -1.73 -1.33
C CYS A 46 7.45 -2.22 -1.12
N ASN A 47 8.00 -3.03 -2.02
CA ASN A 47 9.26 -3.76 -1.83
C ASN A 47 10.51 -2.99 -2.32
N PHE A 48 10.47 -1.67 -2.35
CA PHE A 48 11.61 -0.85 -2.77
C PHE A 48 12.67 -0.80 -1.65
N THR A 49 13.46 -1.86 -1.52
CA THR A 49 14.65 -1.85 -0.65
C THR A 49 15.83 -1.23 -1.39
N SER A 50 15.92 0.10 -1.39
CA SER A 50 17.18 0.80 -1.66
C SER A 50 17.56 1.67 -0.46
N LEU A 51 18.83 1.64 -0.06
CA LEU A 51 19.34 2.37 1.11
C LEU A 51 19.13 3.90 1.04
N SER A 52 18.83 4.45 -0.15
CA SER A 52 18.48 5.86 -0.37
C SER A 52 17.05 6.22 0.09
N SER A 53 16.11 5.28 0.06
CA SER A 53 14.74 5.51 0.56
C SER A 53 14.65 5.51 2.09
N LEU A 54 15.63 4.92 2.80
CA LEU A 54 15.78 5.06 4.24
C LEU A 54 16.09 6.50 4.68
N ALA A 55 16.76 7.29 3.83
CA ALA A 55 17.02 8.70 4.12
C ALA A 55 15.72 9.54 4.06
N ALA A 56 14.80 9.20 3.14
CA ALA A 56 13.48 9.82 3.05
C ALA A 56 12.59 9.42 4.26
N ILE A 57 12.63 8.15 4.68
CA ILE A 57 11.96 7.67 5.91
C ILE A 57 12.51 8.37 7.15
N ALA A 58 13.83 8.52 7.23
CA ALA A 58 14.48 9.19 8.34
C ALA A 58 14.05 10.66 8.43
N TYR A 59 14.00 11.39 7.30
CA TYR A 59 13.60 12.80 7.27
C TYR A 59 12.16 13.03 7.74
N VAL A 60 11.21 12.18 7.33
CA VAL A 60 9.81 12.23 7.78
C VAL A 60 9.72 11.91 9.29
N SER A 61 10.47 10.90 9.75
CA SER A 61 10.45 10.46 11.16
C SER A 61 11.04 11.50 12.12
N THR A 62 12.05 12.29 11.74
CA THR A 62 12.64 13.32 12.63
C THR A 62 11.67 14.47 12.91
N THR A 63 10.72 14.74 12.01
CA THR A 63 9.71 15.78 12.22
C THR A 63 8.56 15.32 13.14
N ALA A 64 8.33 14.00 13.23
CA ALA A 64 7.30 13.42 14.09
C ALA A 64 7.82 13.04 15.51
N SER A 65 9.13 12.77 15.66
CA SER A 65 9.72 12.19 16.88
C SER A 65 10.41 13.19 17.82
N THR A 66 9.90 14.43 17.92
CA THR A 66 10.28 15.33 19.04
C THR A 66 9.35 15.21 20.26
N ALA A 67 8.40 14.27 20.24
CA ALA A 67 7.50 14.01 21.36
C ALA A 67 7.66 12.59 21.94
N ALA A 68 8.18 12.55 23.17
CA ALA A 68 8.17 11.46 24.15
C ALA A 68 9.27 10.37 24.06
N LYS A 69 9.94 10.20 25.20
CA LYS A 69 11.15 9.42 25.48
C LYS A 69 10.86 8.47 26.67
N ASN A 70 11.53 7.30 26.66
CA ASN A 70 11.98 6.45 27.79
C ASN A 70 11.20 5.16 28.17
N ASP A 71 11.71 4.00 27.69
CA ASP A 71 12.21 2.75 28.36
C ASP A 71 11.42 2.00 29.49
N PRO A 72 11.77 0.73 29.88
CA PRO A 72 11.64 -0.55 29.12
C PRO A 72 11.09 -1.78 29.95
N ALA A 73 10.55 -2.80 29.23
CA ALA A 73 10.53 -4.30 29.41
C ALA A 73 10.21 -4.98 30.80
N PRO A 74 9.63 -6.22 30.88
CA PRO A 74 10.28 -7.47 30.42
C PRO A 74 9.39 -8.61 29.84
N SER A 75 10.09 -9.67 29.45
CA SER A 75 9.85 -10.84 28.59
C SER A 75 9.03 -12.03 29.12
N ILE A 76 8.41 -12.83 28.22
CA ILE A 76 8.29 -14.30 28.33
C ILE A 76 8.36 -14.95 26.91
N GLN A 77 9.18 -16.02 26.77
CA GLN A 77 9.39 -16.85 25.57
C GLN A 77 8.52 -18.12 25.59
N THR A 78 8.06 -18.59 24.42
CA THR A 78 7.79 -20.01 24.11
C THR A 78 8.01 -20.28 22.60
N ALA A 79 8.54 -21.46 22.27
CA ALA A 79 9.03 -21.88 20.94
C ALA A 79 8.03 -22.84 20.23
N PRO A 80 8.34 -23.37 19.02
CA PRO A 80 7.88 -22.84 17.73
C PRO A 80 6.86 -23.76 17.04
N ASN A 81 5.92 -23.21 16.27
CA ASN A 81 5.06 -24.00 15.38
C ASN A 81 5.50 -23.81 13.93
N ASP A 82 5.71 -24.93 13.24
CA ASP A 82 6.33 -25.10 11.91
C ASP A 82 5.61 -24.41 10.73
N HIS A 83 4.68 -23.49 10.99
CA HIS A 83 4.18 -22.50 10.04
C HIS A 83 4.95 -21.17 10.07
N GLN A 84 5.86 -20.99 11.04
CA GLN A 84 6.72 -19.80 11.17
C GLN A 84 8.03 -19.88 10.36
N ALA A 85 8.46 -21.07 9.95
CA ALA A 85 9.75 -21.24 9.25
C ALA A 85 9.76 -20.67 7.82
N ALA A 86 8.61 -20.47 7.18
CA ALA A 86 8.52 -19.82 5.87
C ALA A 86 8.51 -18.28 5.95
N VAL A 87 8.36 -17.71 7.16
CA VAL A 87 8.26 -16.25 7.39
C VAL A 87 9.64 -15.62 7.61
N GLU A 88 10.67 -16.40 7.90
CA GLU A 88 12.03 -15.90 8.23
C GLU A 88 12.97 -15.77 7.02
N ALA A 89 12.52 -16.12 5.81
CA ALA A 89 13.27 -15.88 4.57
C ALA A 89 12.95 -14.48 3.99
N GLY A 90 13.51 -13.44 4.62
CA GLY A 90 13.82 -12.12 4.05
C GLY A 90 13.07 -11.61 2.82
N SER A 91 11.75 -11.39 2.90
CA SER A 91 11.04 -10.46 2.02
C SER A 91 10.12 -9.58 2.86
N GLN A 92 10.34 -8.26 2.83
CA GLN A 92 9.41 -7.29 3.41
C GLN A 92 8.12 -7.36 2.61
N GLY A 93 7.10 -8.06 3.11
CA GLY A 93 5.82 -8.25 2.42
C GLY A 93 4.78 -7.20 2.78
N HIS A 94 3.82 -6.97 1.88
CA HIS A 94 2.57 -6.28 2.19
C HIS A 94 1.81 -7.02 3.30
N TYR A 95 1.12 -6.28 4.16
CA TYR A 95 0.36 -6.84 5.27
C TYR A 95 -1.08 -6.41 5.23
N CYS A 96 -1.95 -7.40 5.32
CA CYS A 96 -3.37 -7.22 5.46
C CYS A 96 -3.75 -7.37 6.93
N VAL A 97 -4.25 -6.30 7.54
CA VAL A 97 -4.88 -6.37 8.86
C VAL A 97 -6.17 -7.18 8.77
N SER A 98 -6.40 -8.11 9.68
CA SER A 98 -7.64 -8.89 9.71
C SER A 98 -8.52 -8.48 10.87
N GLY A 99 -9.82 -8.34 10.62
CA GLY A 99 -10.82 -8.01 11.65
C GLY A 99 -12.23 -8.05 11.08
N GLU A 100 -13.22 -8.32 11.94
CA GLU A 100 -14.63 -8.48 11.56
C GLU A 100 -15.18 -7.35 10.68
N HIS A 101 -14.72 -6.12 10.92
CA HIS A 101 -15.10 -4.92 10.16
C HIS A 101 -14.02 -4.45 9.17
N VAL A 102 -13.18 -5.35 8.66
CA VAL A 102 -12.12 -5.02 7.70
C VAL A 102 -12.44 -5.61 6.33
N VAL A 103 -12.31 -4.78 5.30
CA VAL A 103 -12.47 -5.14 3.90
C VAL A 103 -11.24 -4.70 3.13
N HIS A 104 -10.65 -5.61 2.35
CA HIS A 104 -9.55 -5.31 1.45
C HIS A 104 -10.03 -5.28 0.01
N VAL A 105 -9.57 -4.29 -0.74
CA VAL A 105 -9.81 -4.15 -2.18
C VAL A 105 -8.48 -4.32 -2.91
N PHE A 106 -8.46 -5.25 -3.86
CA PHE A 106 -7.30 -5.55 -4.68
C PHE A 106 -7.62 -5.37 -6.16
N SER A 107 -6.58 -5.14 -6.96
CA SER A 107 -6.73 -4.84 -8.38
C SER A 107 -5.54 -5.33 -9.19
N PHE A 108 -5.81 -5.91 -10.36
CA PHE A 108 -4.78 -6.31 -11.31
C PHE A 108 -4.27 -5.14 -12.16
N SER A 109 -4.85 -3.95 -11.98
CA SER A 109 -4.62 -2.82 -12.88
C SER A 109 -3.16 -2.38 -12.91
N LYS A 110 -2.48 -2.33 -11.75
CA LYS A 110 -1.16 -1.69 -11.62
C LYS A 110 -0.02 -2.69 -11.67
N ALA A 111 0.05 -3.61 -10.71
CA ALA A 111 1.14 -4.57 -10.61
C ALA A 111 1.25 -5.47 -11.85
N TYR A 112 0.11 -5.88 -12.41
CA TYR A 112 0.04 -6.76 -13.57
C TYR A 112 -0.16 -6.02 -14.90
N GLY A 113 -0.22 -4.68 -14.89
CA GLY A 113 -0.47 -3.89 -16.09
C GLY A 113 -1.85 -4.10 -16.72
N MET A 114 -2.81 -4.66 -15.99
CA MET A 114 -4.12 -5.07 -16.54
C MET A 114 -5.19 -3.97 -16.45
N MET A 115 -4.81 -2.68 -16.58
CA MET A 115 -5.74 -1.54 -16.40
C MET A 115 -6.98 -1.62 -17.28
N GLY A 116 -6.83 -2.05 -18.54
CA GLY A 116 -7.93 -2.19 -19.51
C GLY A 116 -8.79 -3.44 -19.34
N TRP A 117 -8.37 -4.40 -18.52
CA TRP A 117 -9.07 -5.69 -18.35
C TRP A 117 -10.20 -5.61 -17.31
N ARG A 118 -10.20 -4.56 -16.49
CA ARG A 118 -11.28 -4.25 -15.52
C ARG A 118 -11.59 -5.41 -14.57
N VAL A 119 -10.55 -5.99 -13.98
CA VAL A 119 -10.65 -7.09 -13.02
C VAL A 119 -9.93 -6.74 -11.71
N GLY A 120 -10.55 -7.13 -10.60
CA GLY A 120 -10.11 -6.94 -9.23
C GLY A 120 -10.97 -7.80 -8.31
N TYR A 121 -10.66 -7.81 -7.02
CA TYR A 121 -11.40 -8.61 -6.04
C TYR A 121 -11.43 -7.91 -4.68
N ILE A 122 -12.38 -8.35 -3.87
CA ILE A 122 -12.54 -7.89 -2.49
C ILE A 122 -12.32 -9.09 -1.58
N ALA A 123 -11.50 -8.94 -0.54
CA ALA A 123 -11.31 -9.95 0.50
C ALA A 123 -11.77 -9.40 1.85
N TYR A 124 -12.56 -10.16 2.58
CA TYR A 124 -13.06 -9.81 3.90
C TYR A 124 -13.28 -11.09 4.71
N PRO A 125 -13.29 -11.03 6.06
CA PRO A 125 -13.54 -12.22 6.86
C PRO A 125 -14.95 -12.78 6.60
N ASP A 126 -15.01 -14.07 6.30
CA ASP A 126 -16.24 -14.81 6.07
C ASP A 126 -16.20 -16.14 6.85
N PRO A 127 -16.33 -16.08 8.19
CA PRO A 127 -16.21 -17.27 9.04
C PRO A 127 -17.23 -18.36 8.71
N ASP A 128 -18.39 -17.99 8.16
CA ASP A 128 -19.48 -18.92 7.83
C ASP A 128 -19.48 -19.35 6.35
N GLY A 129 -18.55 -18.83 5.53
CA GLY A 129 -18.44 -19.12 4.10
C GLY A 129 -19.64 -18.67 3.25
N ARG A 130 -20.46 -17.75 3.76
CA ARG A 130 -21.71 -17.28 3.13
C ARG A 130 -21.70 -15.78 2.85
N GLY A 131 -20.55 -15.12 3.02
CA GLY A 131 -20.35 -13.68 2.92
C GLY A 131 -21.00 -12.87 4.04
N GLY A 132 -21.72 -13.50 4.98
CA GLY A 132 -22.53 -12.80 5.97
C GLY A 132 -23.48 -11.76 5.35
N ALA A 133 -23.87 -10.76 6.15
CA ALA A 133 -24.70 -9.66 5.66
C ALA A 133 -23.98 -8.76 4.63
N LEU A 134 -22.66 -8.58 4.78
CA LEU A 134 -21.85 -7.75 3.88
C LEU A 134 -21.79 -8.34 2.47
N GLY A 135 -21.32 -9.58 2.35
CA GLY A 135 -21.19 -10.30 1.09
C GLY A 135 -22.50 -10.43 0.34
N GLY A 136 -23.60 -10.72 1.04
CA GLY A 136 -24.93 -10.72 0.43
C GLY A 136 -25.32 -9.38 -0.17
N ASN A 137 -24.98 -8.25 0.47
CA ASN A 137 -25.26 -6.92 -0.06
C ASN A 137 -24.28 -6.50 -1.18
N LEU A 138 -23.01 -6.92 -1.10
CA LEU A 138 -22.04 -6.76 -2.19
C LEU A 138 -22.50 -7.49 -3.45
N LEU A 139 -22.96 -8.74 -3.33
CA LEU A 139 -23.48 -9.51 -4.46
C LEU A 139 -24.73 -8.88 -5.08
N LYS A 140 -25.69 -8.41 -4.27
CA LYS A 140 -26.87 -7.67 -4.80
C LYS A 140 -26.46 -6.44 -5.63
N THR A 141 -25.47 -5.70 -5.12
CA THR A 141 -24.93 -4.53 -5.81
C THR A 141 -24.25 -4.95 -7.12
N GLN A 142 -23.46 -6.01 -7.08
CA GLN A 142 -22.79 -6.55 -8.25
C GLN A 142 -23.79 -7.00 -9.32
N ASP A 143 -24.82 -7.76 -8.94
CA ASP A 143 -25.90 -8.24 -9.82
C ASP A 143 -26.64 -7.09 -10.52
N THR A 144 -26.73 -5.93 -9.87
CA THR A 144 -27.44 -4.77 -10.41
C THR A 144 -26.56 -3.89 -11.31
N ILE A 145 -25.25 -3.81 -11.04
CA ILE A 145 -24.35 -2.88 -11.75
C ILE A 145 -23.58 -3.56 -12.89
N CYS A 146 -22.82 -4.61 -12.58
CA CYS A 146 -21.87 -5.22 -13.53
C CYS A 146 -22.11 -6.71 -13.77
N ILE A 147 -22.95 -7.37 -12.97
CA ILE A 147 -23.19 -8.82 -12.88
C ILE A 147 -21.92 -9.60 -12.50
N CYS A 148 -20.87 -9.53 -13.32
CA CYS A 148 -19.56 -10.11 -13.05
C CYS A 148 -18.46 -9.42 -13.86
N ALA A 149 -17.20 -9.64 -13.48
CA ALA A 149 -16.08 -9.29 -14.36
C ALA A 149 -16.15 -10.11 -15.65
N CYS A 150 -15.69 -9.57 -16.78
CA CYS A 150 -15.74 -10.32 -18.04
C CYS A 150 -14.90 -11.60 -17.96
N GLN A 151 -15.42 -12.71 -18.51
CA GLN A 151 -14.82 -14.04 -18.33
C GLN A 151 -13.37 -14.11 -18.82
N VAL A 152 -13.06 -13.46 -19.94
CA VAL A 152 -11.69 -13.39 -20.47
C VAL A 152 -10.73 -12.74 -19.47
N SER A 153 -11.15 -11.68 -18.78
CA SER A 153 -10.34 -11.05 -17.74
C SER A 153 -10.21 -11.88 -16.48
N GLN A 154 -11.21 -12.70 -16.14
CA GLN A 154 -11.10 -13.66 -15.04
C GLN A 154 -10.03 -14.70 -15.34
N HIS A 155 -9.99 -15.25 -16.56
CA HIS A 155 -8.94 -16.19 -16.98
C HIS A 155 -7.56 -15.55 -17.01
N ALA A 156 -7.45 -14.31 -17.50
CA ALA A 156 -6.20 -13.58 -17.48
C ALA A 156 -5.71 -13.31 -16.04
N ALA A 157 -6.62 -12.91 -15.14
CA ALA A 157 -6.32 -12.72 -13.71
C ALA A 157 -5.91 -14.02 -13.03
N LEU A 158 -6.56 -15.15 -13.35
CA LEU A 158 -6.18 -16.46 -12.86
C LEU A 158 -4.74 -16.79 -13.28
N GLY A 159 -4.41 -16.63 -14.57
CA GLY A 159 -3.05 -16.86 -15.07
C GLY A 159 -2.02 -15.96 -14.38
N ALA A 160 -2.37 -14.71 -14.08
CA ALA A 160 -1.55 -13.77 -13.34
C ALA A 160 -1.30 -14.21 -11.88
N LEU A 161 -2.31 -14.77 -11.20
CA LEU A 161 -2.20 -15.26 -9.83
C LEU A 161 -1.47 -16.60 -9.72
N THR A 162 -1.63 -17.50 -10.69
CA THR A 162 -1.02 -18.83 -10.67
C THR A 162 0.41 -18.86 -11.20
N GLY A 163 0.90 -17.74 -11.74
CA GLY A 163 2.29 -17.62 -12.18
C GLY A 163 3.28 -17.62 -11.01
N ASP A 164 4.57 -17.64 -11.33
CA ASP A 164 5.67 -17.60 -10.34
C ASP A 164 5.93 -16.20 -9.74
N GLY A 165 5.12 -15.20 -10.13
CA GLY A 165 5.26 -13.80 -9.74
C GLY A 165 6.48 -13.08 -10.29
N SER A 166 7.29 -13.71 -11.16
CA SER A 166 8.51 -13.13 -11.74
C SER A 166 8.21 -11.84 -12.50
N PHE A 167 7.15 -11.86 -13.33
CA PHE A 167 6.71 -10.70 -14.10
C PHE A 167 6.54 -9.44 -13.25
N VAL A 168 5.84 -9.55 -12.11
CA VAL A 168 5.61 -8.40 -11.23
C VAL A 168 6.91 -7.97 -10.56
N ARG A 169 7.71 -8.92 -10.04
CA ARG A 169 8.99 -8.61 -9.39
C ARG A 169 9.95 -7.89 -10.33
N ASP A 170 10.11 -8.37 -11.56
CA ASP A 170 11.02 -7.79 -12.55
C ASP A 170 10.56 -6.39 -12.98
N ARG A 171 9.24 -6.20 -13.16
CA ARG A 171 8.67 -4.89 -13.51
C ARG A 171 8.79 -3.89 -12.37
N VAL A 172 8.50 -4.29 -11.14
CA VAL A 172 8.64 -3.42 -9.97
C VAL A 172 10.12 -3.07 -9.75
N ALA A 173 11.04 -4.02 -9.88
CA ALA A 173 12.47 -3.75 -9.76
C ALA A 173 12.95 -2.69 -10.76
N GLY A 174 12.50 -2.74 -12.02
CA GLY A 174 12.84 -1.73 -13.02
C GLY A 174 12.26 -0.33 -12.76
N LEU A 175 11.22 -0.20 -11.93
CA LEU A 175 10.66 1.11 -11.57
C LEU A 175 11.50 1.85 -10.52
N GLU A 176 12.30 1.14 -9.74
CA GLU A 176 13.11 1.75 -8.68
C GLU A 176 14.15 2.74 -9.22
N GLU A 177 14.79 2.39 -10.34
CA GLU A 177 15.75 3.28 -11.01
C GLU A 177 15.08 4.56 -11.50
N ASN A 178 13.95 4.43 -12.21
CA ASN A 178 13.18 5.58 -12.69
C ASN A 178 12.70 6.47 -11.53
N ARG A 179 12.30 5.84 -10.43
CA ARG A 179 11.88 6.53 -9.21
C ARG A 179 13.02 7.34 -8.62
N GLN A 180 14.21 6.75 -8.49
CA GLN A 180 15.40 7.45 -7.98
C GLN A 180 15.78 8.64 -8.86
N LEU A 181 15.78 8.46 -10.19
CA LEU A 181 16.08 9.55 -11.13
C LEU A 181 15.12 10.73 -11.00
N ILE A 182 13.82 10.45 -10.88
CA ILE A 182 12.80 11.49 -10.69
C ILE A 182 12.94 12.15 -9.32
N ALA A 183 13.20 11.37 -8.26
CA ALA A 183 13.40 11.89 -6.92
C ALA A 183 14.60 12.86 -6.89
N ASP A 184 15.73 12.48 -7.48
CA ASP A 184 16.94 13.31 -7.53
C ASP A 184 16.70 14.60 -8.32
N ALA A 185 15.99 14.53 -9.45
CA ALA A 185 15.61 15.70 -10.24
C ALA A 185 14.67 16.66 -9.48
N LEU A 186 13.68 16.11 -8.78
CA LEU A 186 12.75 16.92 -7.98
C LEU A 186 13.45 17.56 -6.78
N MET A 187 14.27 16.79 -6.05
CA MET A 187 14.99 17.28 -4.87
C MET A 187 16.03 18.35 -5.24
N SER A 188 16.73 18.19 -6.36
CA SER A 188 17.69 19.19 -6.84
C SER A 188 17.03 20.49 -7.31
N THR A 189 15.77 20.44 -7.78
CA THR A 189 15.05 21.61 -8.29
C THR A 189 14.23 22.32 -7.23
N LEU A 190 13.49 21.58 -6.39
CA LEU A 190 12.53 22.10 -5.42
C LEU A 190 13.05 22.13 -3.99
N GLY A 191 14.16 21.47 -3.71
CA GLY A 191 14.65 21.24 -2.36
C GLY A 191 14.05 19.97 -1.73
N PRO A 192 14.84 19.22 -0.92
CA PRO A 192 14.40 17.97 -0.32
C PRO A 192 13.20 18.12 0.62
N GLU A 193 13.01 19.28 1.24
CA GLU A 193 11.90 19.60 2.14
C GLU A 193 10.54 19.74 1.42
N ASN A 194 10.56 19.86 0.10
CA ASN A 194 9.37 20.06 -0.71
C ASN A 194 8.96 18.81 -1.49
N VAL A 195 9.65 17.68 -1.32
CA VAL A 195 9.33 16.41 -2.00
C VAL A 195 8.92 15.36 -0.97
N PHE A 196 7.69 14.87 -1.09
CA PHE A 196 7.08 13.87 -0.23
C PHE A 196 6.68 12.64 -1.04
N GLY A 197 6.57 11.51 -0.35
CA GLY A 197 6.20 10.23 -0.94
C GLY A 197 7.39 9.45 -1.46
N GLY A 198 7.22 8.81 -2.61
CA GLY A 198 8.23 7.90 -3.17
C GLY A 198 7.94 6.42 -2.90
N TYR A 199 6.73 6.07 -2.46
CA TYR A 199 6.20 4.71 -2.54
C TYR A 199 5.18 4.60 -3.70
N ALA A 200 5.03 3.41 -4.27
CA ALA A 200 4.31 3.18 -5.53
C ALA A 200 4.92 3.93 -6.72
N ILE A 201 4.10 4.65 -7.49
CA ILE A 201 4.47 5.34 -8.75
C ILE A 201 4.17 6.84 -8.69
N PHE A 202 4.10 7.42 -7.49
CA PHE A 202 3.71 8.81 -7.28
C PHE A 202 4.74 9.55 -6.44
N PHE A 203 4.91 10.83 -6.78
CA PHE A 203 5.60 11.82 -5.97
C PHE A 203 4.63 12.94 -5.65
N TRP A 204 4.72 13.47 -4.44
CA TRP A 204 4.01 14.65 -4.03
C TRP A 204 5.00 15.79 -3.82
N ALA A 205 5.03 16.74 -4.74
CA ALA A 205 5.95 17.87 -4.68
C ALA A 205 5.20 19.17 -4.35
N LYS A 206 5.70 19.91 -3.37
CA LYS A 206 5.20 21.23 -3.00
C LYS A 206 5.80 22.27 -3.94
N LEU A 207 4.95 23.14 -4.49
CA LEU A 207 5.41 24.23 -5.35
C LEU A 207 6.26 25.25 -4.56
N PRO A 208 7.27 25.88 -5.20
CA PRO A 208 8.10 26.89 -4.55
C PRO A 208 7.31 28.06 -4.00
N ALA A 209 7.84 28.70 -2.95
CA ALA A 209 7.25 29.90 -2.37
C ALA A 209 7.11 31.00 -3.45
N GLY A 210 5.89 31.52 -3.62
CA GLY A 210 5.57 32.55 -4.62
C GLY A 210 4.67 32.05 -5.76
N CYS A 211 4.57 30.74 -5.97
CA CYS A 211 3.60 30.16 -6.88
C CYS A 211 2.26 29.96 -6.14
N LYS A 212 1.33 30.91 -6.30
CA LYS A 212 0.01 30.88 -5.63
C LYS A 212 -1.09 30.18 -6.43
N ASP A 213 -0.87 30.02 -7.73
CA ASP A 213 -1.83 29.42 -8.67
C ASP A 213 -1.26 28.08 -9.14
N ASP A 214 -1.71 27.02 -8.50
CA ASP A 214 -1.33 25.64 -8.80
C ASP A 214 -1.86 25.18 -10.17
N VAL A 215 -3.05 25.65 -10.57
CA VAL A 215 -3.63 25.36 -11.89
C VAL A 215 -2.75 25.92 -13.00
N LEU A 216 -2.32 27.18 -12.88
CA LEU A 216 -1.46 27.81 -13.88
C LEU A 216 -0.09 27.12 -13.95
N ALA A 217 0.46 26.69 -12.80
CA ALA A 217 1.70 25.91 -12.76
C ALA A 217 1.55 24.57 -13.49
N VAL A 218 0.45 23.84 -13.27
CA VAL A 218 0.17 22.58 -13.97
C VAL A 218 -0.06 22.81 -15.46
N GLN A 219 -0.80 23.85 -15.85
CA GLN A 219 -1.01 24.20 -17.26
C GLN A 219 0.29 24.57 -17.97
N TRP A 220 1.25 25.16 -17.26
CA TRP A 220 2.58 25.43 -17.81
C TRP A 220 3.40 24.16 -17.98
N LEU A 221 3.36 23.21 -17.03
CA LEU A 221 4.10 21.94 -17.09
C LEU A 221 3.63 20.98 -18.20
N VAL A 222 2.35 21.03 -18.58
CA VAL A 222 1.75 20.10 -19.57
C VAL A 222 1.89 20.61 -21.01
N LYS A 223 2.35 21.85 -21.22
CA LYS A 223 2.59 22.44 -22.54
C LYS A 223 3.97 22.09 -23.09
#